data_AF-A0A450Z0T4-F1
#
_entry.id   AF-A0A450Z0T4-F1
#
_cell.length_a   1.000
_cell.length_b   1.000
_cell.length_c   1.000
_cell.angle_alpha   90.00
_cell.angle_beta   90.00
_cell.angle_gamma   90.00
#
_symmetry.space_group_name_H-M   'P 1'
#
loop_
_entity.id
_entity.type
_entity.pdbx_description
1 polymer ?
#
loop_
_entity_poly.entity_id
_entity_poly.type
_entity_poly.pdbx_seq_one_letter_code
_entity_poly.pdbx_strand_id
1 'polypeptide(L)'
;MIIHMRRCGGKYIIPKKISSHNDDYYTLVRTHHGNLFLVFDKLISKRKYKKIYGNQNIIFHQNSHICPENNLDCAEGIDVSRGNVLELMDSQNRSDIKLRKVTKIGDFSRVKIGYLSKKKYEKYKKSGVITDASKRHPSYLHESTKEISSLGTECNQIKREINTNSVTREMGISVSPLNIISILKDLFSINAKGNIKDEKSGLVEMSYGLEHKAIEFYRTIVKVPDASGNFNDKRIFDTVATVKCIPEIGKKIYIQRVLIQENEKTLGMVSFSSVNGDITSSNIDADSREFNIYGKNGNRHFLTSINSTAHYERAIRFWISAMEDVGLANILMPIFNASCETKNRDICANILPALQ
;
A
#
# COMPACT_ATOMS: atom_id res chain seq x y z
N MET A 1 -5.64 1.23 22.93
CA MET A 1 -5.92 0.34 21.78
C MET A 1 -5.32 -1.02 22.07
N ILE A 2 -6.14 -2.04 22.34
CA ILE A 2 -5.66 -3.42 22.58
C ILE A 2 -5.48 -4.07 21.20
N ILE A 3 -4.29 -4.60 20.91
CA ILE A 3 -3.99 -5.24 19.64
C ILE A 3 -4.25 -6.74 19.78
N HIS A 4 -5.23 -7.24 19.03
CA HIS A 4 -5.63 -8.65 19.07
C HIS A 4 -5.04 -9.40 17.87
N MET A 5 -4.08 -10.29 18.12
CA MET A 5 -3.55 -11.19 17.10
C MET A 5 -4.44 -12.42 16.94
N ARG A 6 -4.74 -12.79 15.70
CA ARG A 6 -5.41 -14.06 15.38
C ARG A 6 -4.35 -15.16 15.20
N ARG A 7 -4.59 -16.30 15.85
CA ARG A 7 -3.75 -17.51 15.84
C ARG A 7 -3.83 -18.16 14.44
N CYS A 8 -2.78 -18.08 13.62
CA CYS A 8 -2.65 -18.94 12.44
C CYS A 8 -2.03 -20.28 12.87
N GLY A 9 -2.72 -21.39 12.59
CA GLY A 9 -2.17 -22.75 12.54
C GLY A 9 -1.11 -23.14 13.57
N GLY A 10 -1.51 -23.51 14.78
CA GLY A 10 -0.81 -24.52 15.60
C GLY A 10 0.60 -24.26 16.15
N LYS A 11 1.40 -23.31 15.66
CA LYS A 11 2.76 -23.03 16.17
C LYS A 11 2.95 -21.55 16.48
N TYR A 12 3.59 -21.25 17.60
CA TYR A 12 4.01 -19.90 17.95
C TYR A 12 5.02 -19.43 16.91
N ILE A 13 4.68 -18.44 16.09
CA ILE A 13 5.73 -17.52 15.63
C ILE A 13 6.03 -16.70 16.87
N ILE A 14 7.01 -17.15 17.66
CA ILE A 14 7.49 -16.42 18.83
C ILE A 14 7.96 -15.07 18.29
N PRO A 15 7.28 -13.96 18.60
CA PRO A 15 7.78 -12.67 18.17
C PRO A 15 9.12 -12.44 18.87
N LYS A 16 10.14 -12.12 18.08
CA LYS A 16 11.47 -11.81 18.60
C LYS A 16 11.31 -10.58 19.49
N LYS A 17 11.50 -10.74 20.81
CA LYS A 17 11.52 -9.60 21.76
C LYS A 17 12.67 -8.71 21.36
N ILE A 18 12.39 -7.43 21.10
CA ILE A 18 13.42 -6.43 20.78
C ILE A 18 13.47 -5.48 21.99
N SER A 19 14.69 -5.24 22.46
CA SER A 19 15.17 -4.58 23.70
C SER A 19 14.24 -3.67 24.51
N SER A 20 14.51 -3.61 25.82
CA SER A 20 13.82 -2.78 26.82
C SER A 20 14.39 -1.36 26.93
N HIS A 21 13.49 -0.42 27.25
CA HIS A 21 13.78 0.78 28.03
C HIS A 21 12.67 0.84 29.09
N ASN A 22 13.02 0.91 30.39
CA ASN A 22 12.08 0.98 31.52
C ASN A 22 11.09 -0.20 31.67
N ASP A 23 11.57 -1.45 31.66
CA ASP A 23 10.78 -2.69 31.89
C ASP A 23 9.60 -2.97 30.94
N ASP A 24 9.39 -2.10 29.96
CA ASP A 24 8.36 -2.26 28.96
C ASP A 24 8.90 -3.05 27.75
N TYR A 25 8.43 -4.30 27.61
CA TYR A 25 8.76 -5.16 26.49
C TYR A 25 7.94 -4.80 25.27
N TYR A 26 8.61 -4.55 24.15
CA TYR A 26 7.96 -4.41 22.84
C TYR A 26 7.97 -5.72 22.08
N THR A 27 6.83 -6.03 21.50
CA THR A 27 6.62 -7.18 20.64
C THR A 27 6.41 -6.65 19.22
N LEU A 28 7.22 -7.13 18.28
CA LEU A 28 7.04 -6.83 16.86
C LEU A 28 5.80 -7.56 16.37
N VAL A 29 4.75 -6.82 16.04
CA VAL A 29 3.47 -7.33 15.54
C VAL A 29 3.34 -7.08 14.06
N ARG A 30 2.84 -8.06 13.30
CA ARG A 30 2.39 -7.84 11.93
C ARG A 30 0.88 -7.62 11.94
N THR A 31 0.43 -6.45 11.48
CA THR A 31 -1.00 -6.18 11.33
C THR A 31 -1.61 -7.03 10.23
N HIS A 32 -2.95 -7.05 10.18
CA HIS A 32 -3.71 -7.70 9.11
C HIS A 32 -3.38 -7.18 7.70
N HIS A 33 -2.78 -6.00 7.58
CA HIS A 33 -2.31 -5.41 6.32
C HIS A 33 -0.81 -5.65 6.05
N GLY A 34 -0.14 -6.50 6.83
CA GLY A 34 1.28 -6.81 6.61
C GLY A 34 2.26 -5.81 7.23
N ASN A 35 1.79 -4.66 7.70
CA ASN A 35 2.62 -3.65 8.35
C ASN A 35 3.16 -4.14 9.70
N LEU A 36 4.45 -3.93 9.94
CA LEU A 36 5.13 -4.27 11.19
C LEU A 36 5.08 -3.09 12.16
N PHE A 37 4.63 -3.34 13.39
CA PHE A 37 4.59 -2.35 14.46
C PHE A 37 5.26 -2.89 15.71
N LEU A 38 5.94 -2.02 16.45
CA LEU A 38 6.35 -2.32 17.82
C LEU A 38 5.20 -1.96 18.75
N VAL A 39 4.74 -2.95 19.51
CA VAL A 39 3.61 -2.78 20.43
C VAL A 39 4.05 -3.27 21.80
N PHE A 40 3.74 -2.51 22.84
CA PHE A 40 3.94 -2.96 24.21
C PHE A 40 3.24 -4.31 24.43
N ASP A 41 3.97 -5.30 24.92
CA ASP A 41 3.47 -6.67 25.11
C ASP A 41 2.23 -6.70 26.02
N LYS A 42 2.16 -5.77 26.98
CA LYS A 42 0.99 -5.57 27.87
C LYS A 42 -0.30 -5.17 27.13
N LEU A 43 -0.18 -4.56 25.95
CA LEU A 43 -1.32 -4.16 25.10
C LEU A 43 -1.77 -5.27 24.14
N ILE A 44 -1.02 -6.36 24.06
CA ILE A 44 -1.35 -7.51 23.20
C ILE A 44 -2.20 -8.48 23.99
N SER A 45 -3.42 -8.70 23.54
CA SER A 45 -4.26 -9.70 24.18
C SER A 45 -3.76 -11.12 23.88
N LYS A 46 -3.33 -11.83 24.92
CA LYS A 46 -2.92 -13.25 24.84
C LYS A 46 -4.10 -14.21 24.62
N ARG A 47 -5.34 -13.73 24.72
CA ARG A 47 -6.56 -14.54 24.53
C ARG A 47 -6.89 -14.62 23.03
N LYS A 48 -7.30 -15.81 22.56
CA LYS A 48 -7.77 -15.98 21.17
C LYS A 48 -8.96 -15.06 20.91
N TYR A 49 -9.01 -14.43 19.74
CA TYR A 49 -10.12 -13.56 19.32
C TYR A 49 -11.52 -14.15 19.58
N LYS A 50 -11.78 -15.42 19.20
CA LYS A 50 -13.05 -16.12 19.46
C LYS A 50 -13.41 -16.24 20.95
N LYS A 51 -12.41 -16.24 21.85
CA LYS A 51 -12.63 -16.25 23.31
C LYS A 51 -13.03 -14.87 23.85
N ILE A 52 -12.70 -13.79 23.15
CA ILE A 52 -12.98 -12.41 23.56
C ILE A 52 -14.30 -11.93 22.95
N TYR A 53 -14.46 -12.13 21.64
CA TYR A 53 -15.55 -11.58 20.84
C TYR A 53 -16.60 -12.63 20.42
N GLY A 54 -16.42 -13.90 20.81
CA GLY A 54 -17.35 -14.97 20.45
C GLY A 54 -17.44 -15.15 18.94
N ASN A 55 -18.68 -15.07 18.42
CA ASN A 55 -18.98 -15.14 16.99
C ASN A 55 -18.89 -13.77 16.29
N GLN A 56 -18.64 -12.68 17.01
CA GLN A 56 -18.52 -11.36 16.41
C GLN A 56 -17.22 -11.25 15.61
N ASN A 57 -17.34 -11.12 14.30
CA ASN A 57 -16.26 -11.25 13.33
C ASN A 57 -16.10 -10.01 12.43
N ILE A 58 -17.05 -9.09 12.38
CA ILE A 58 -16.97 -7.87 11.58
C ILE A 58 -16.47 -6.71 12.45
N ILE A 59 -15.23 -6.29 12.24
CA ILE A 59 -14.59 -5.20 12.98
C ILE A 59 -14.81 -3.89 12.23
N PHE A 60 -15.30 -2.86 12.90
CA PHE A 60 -15.40 -1.50 12.35
C PHE A 60 -14.17 -0.67 12.72
N HIS A 61 -13.47 -0.11 11.74
CA HIS A 61 -12.26 0.69 11.94
C HIS A 61 -12.52 2.20 11.94
N GLN A 62 -13.74 2.61 11.57
CA GLN A 62 -14.22 3.99 11.58
C GLN A 62 -15.64 4.03 12.14
N ASN A 63 -16.08 5.21 12.60
CA ASN A 63 -17.47 5.41 12.96
C ASN A 63 -18.35 5.23 11.73
N SER A 64 -19.46 4.54 11.88
CA SER A 64 -20.39 4.28 10.78
C SER A 64 -21.82 4.12 11.30
N HIS A 65 -22.74 3.82 10.40
CA HIS A 65 -24.14 3.54 10.70
C HIS A 65 -24.61 2.31 9.94
N ILE A 66 -25.46 1.52 10.58
CA ILE A 66 -26.19 0.38 9.99
C ILE A 66 -27.68 0.65 10.06
N CYS A 67 -28.46 0.15 9.12
CA CYS A 67 -29.89 0.42 9.05
C CYS A 67 -30.64 -0.44 10.09
N PRO A 68 -31.64 0.09 10.82
CA PRO A 68 -32.43 -0.69 11.74
C PRO A 68 -33.18 -1.83 11.03
N GLU A 69 -33.50 -2.90 11.75
CA GLU A 69 -34.31 -4.02 11.22
C GLU A 69 -35.69 -3.55 10.73
N ASN A 70 -36.25 -2.51 11.34
CA ASN A 70 -37.57 -1.98 11.01
C ASN A 70 -37.54 -0.84 9.96
N ASN A 71 -36.36 -0.44 9.48
CA ASN A 71 -36.19 0.67 8.52
C ASN A 71 -35.02 0.40 7.58
N LEU A 72 -35.28 -0.37 6.53
CA LEU A 72 -34.28 -0.75 5.53
C LEU A 72 -33.84 0.42 4.64
N ASP A 73 -34.66 1.48 4.54
CA ASP A 73 -34.37 2.69 3.78
C ASP A 73 -33.35 3.59 4.49
N CYS A 74 -33.02 3.26 5.75
CA CYS A 74 -31.91 3.85 6.50
C CYS A 74 -32.05 5.35 6.78
N ALA A 75 -33.28 5.89 6.84
CA ALA A 75 -33.51 7.29 7.15
C ALA A 75 -32.93 7.70 8.52
N GLU A 76 -33.00 6.79 9.50
CA GLU A 76 -32.29 6.89 10.78
C GLU A 76 -31.45 5.64 11.01
N GLY A 77 -30.12 5.82 11.15
CA GLY A 77 -29.18 4.72 11.33
C GLY A 77 -28.91 4.37 12.79
N ILE A 78 -28.53 3.11 13.04
CA ILE A 78 -27.91 2.70 14.29
C ILE A 78 -26.43 3.03 14.22
N ASP A 79 -25.96 3.92 15.09
CA ASP A 79 -24.54 4.26 15.18
C ASP A 79 -23.69 3.07 15.63
N VAL A 80 -22.60 2.88 14.89
CA VAL A 80 -21.54 1.91 15.16
C VAL A 80 -20.23 2.66 15.34
N SER A 81 -19.77 2.75 16.58
CA SER A 81 -18.50 3.40 16.90
C SER A 81 -17.31 2.58 16.39
N ARG A 82 -16.23 3.27 16.04
CA ARG A 82 -14.93 2.67 15.76
C ARG A 82 -14.52 1.68 16.86
N GLY A 83 -13.98 0.54 16.46
CA GLY A 83 -13.55 -0.54 17.34
C GLY A 83 -14.67 -1.50 17.76
N ASN A 84 -15.93 -1.23 17.40
CA ASN A 84 -17.01 -2.18 17.61
C ASN A 84 -16.84 -3.41 16.73
N VAL A 85 -17.17 -4.56 17.31
CA VAL A 85 -17.18 -5.85 16.62
C VAL A 85 -18.61 -6.35 16.57
N LEU A 86 -19.07 -6.68 15.36
CA LEU A 86 -20.41 -7.19 15.10
C LEU A 86 -20.32 -8.60 14.53
N GLU A 87 -21.37 -9.37 14.70
CA GLU A 87 -21.50 -10.71 14.12
C GLU A 87 -22.21 -10.62 12.77
N LEU A 88 -21.61 -11.25 11.77
CA LEU A 88 -22.25 -11.49 10.49
C LEU A 88 -23.31 -12.57 10.66
N MET A 89 -24.57 -12.24 10.36
CA MET A 89 -25.67 -13.20 10.37
C MET A 89 -26.05 -13.56 8.94
N ASP A 90 -26.52 -14.79 8.74
CA ASP A 90 -27.14 -15.18 7.47
C ASP A 90 -28.36 -14.29 7.22
N SER A 91 -28.35 -13.61 6.08
CA SER A 91 -29.48 -12.82 5.63
C SER A 91 -30.37 -13.70 4.76
N GLN A 92 -31.66 -13.74 5.05
CA GLN A 92 -32.65 -14.35 4.15
C GLN A 92 -32.87 -13.52 2.89
N ASN A 93 -32.47 -12.24 2.89
CA ASN A 93 -32.59 -11.34 1.75
C ASN A 93 -31.24 -11.17 1.02
N ARG A 94 -31.20 -11.40 -0.29
CA ARG A 94 -29.94 -11.48 -1.07
C ARG A 94 -29.24 -10.12 -1.26
N SER A 95 -29.96 -9.02 -1.11
CA SER A 95 -29.47 -7.65 -1.31
C SER A 95 -28.81 -7.05 -0.07
N ASP A 96 -29.10 -7.56 1.13
CA ASP A 96 -28.68 -6.95 2.39
C ASP A 96 -27.95 -7.94 3.30
N ILE A 97 -27.02 -7.42 4.07
CA ILE A 97 -26.17 -8.14 5.01
C ILE A 97 -26.63 -7.80 6.42
N LYS A 98 -27.08 -8.84 7.15
CA LYS A 98 -27.54 -8.71 8.54
C LYS A 98 -26.35 -8.74 9.50
N LEU A 99 -26.29 -7.77 10.40
CA LEU A 99 -25.24 -7.60 11.40
C LEU A 99 -25.83 -7.52 12.81
N ARG A 100 -25.23 -8.24 13.75
CA ARG A 100 -25.65 -8.28 15.16
C ARG A 100 -24.57 -7.71 16.07
N LYS A 101 -24.91 -6.65 16.80
CA LYS A 101 -24.09 -6.08 17.88
C LYS A 101 -24.56 -6.64 19.22
N VAL A 102 -23.68 -7.36 19.93
CA VAL A 102 -23.94 -7.80 21.29
C VAL A 102 -23.05 -7.00 22.24
N THR A 103 -23.69 -6.22 23.11
CA THR A 103 -23.01 -5.42 24.15
C THR A 103 -23.23 -6.10 25.49
N LYS A 104 -22.15 -6.50 26.18
CA LYS A 104 -22.23 -7.03 27.54
C LYS A 104 -22.08 -5.90 28.55
N ILE A 105 -22.98 -5.85 29.53
CA ILE A 105 -22.96 -4.91 30.65
C ILE A 105 -23.13 -5.76 31.92
N GLY A 106 -22.02 -6.08 32.59
CA GLY A 106 -22.01 -7.10 33.65
C GLY A 106 -22.46 -8.45 33.11
N ASP A 107 -23.46 -9.05 33.77
CA ASP A 107 -24.07 -10.32 33.36
C ASP A 107 -25.16 -10.15 32.28
N PHE A 108 -25.60 -8.92 32.01
CA PHE A 108 -26.63 -8.64 31.02
C PHE A 108 -26.03 -8.46 29.62
N SER A 109 -26.71 -9.01 28.61
CA SER A 109 -26.35 -8.82 27.20
C SER A 109 -27.45 -8.06 26.46
N ARG A 110 -27.12 -6.89 25.92
CA ARG A 110 -28.00 -6.15 25.02
C ARG A 110 -27.66 -6.48 23.58
N VAL A 111 -28.67 -6.88 22.80
CA VAL A 111 -28.54 -7.19 21.38
C VAL A 111 -29.15 -6.07 20.56
N LYS A 112 -28.41 -5.56 19.57
CA LYS A 112 -28.93 -4.70 18.51
C LYS A 112 -28.67 -5.36 17.17
N ILE A 113 -29.67 -5.35 16.29
CA ILE A 113 -29.59 -5.91 14.94
C ILE A 113 -29.73 -4.75 13.95
N GLY A 114 -28.89 -4.76 12.93
CA GLY A 114 -29.02 -3.84 11.82
C GLY A 114 -28.49 -4.42 10.51
N TYR A 115 -28.66 -3.68 9.43
CA TYR A 115 -28.42 -4.15 8.07
C TYR A 115 -27.49 -3.20 7.33
N LEU A 116 -26.69 -3.75 6.43
CA LEU A 116 -25.97 -3.01 5.41
C LEU A 116 -26.34 -3.60 4.05
N SER A 117 -26.65 -2.75 3.08
CA SER A 117 -26.76 -3.26 1.71
C SER A 117 -25.47 -3.93 1.28
N LYS A 118 -25.57 -5.01 0.51
CA LYS A 118 -24.41 -5.79 0.04
C LYS A 118 -23.40 -4.91 -0.70
N LYS A 119 -23.90 -3.94 -1.48
CA LYS A 119 -23.07 -2.93 -2.16
C LYS A 119 -22.28 -2.09 -1.16
N LYS A 120 -22.91 -1.62 -0.07
CA LYS A 120 -22.26 -0.84 0.99
C LYS A 120 -21.31 -1.68 1.83
N TYR A 121 -21.67 -2.91 2.17
CA TYR A 121 -20.81 -3.86 2.89
C TYR A 121 -19.53 -4.16 2.11
N GLU A 122 -19.64 -4.46 0.81
CA GLU A 122 -18.47 -4.69 -0.04
C GLU A 122 -17.66 -3.41 -0.25
N LYS A 123 -18.29 -2.24 -0.41
CA LYS A 123 -17.59 -0.95 -0.43
C LYS A 123 -16.80 -0.72 0.86
N TYR A 124 -17.39 -1.01 2.03
CA TYR A 124 -16.73 -0.84 3.33
C TYR A 124 -15.56 -1.82 3.52
N LYS A 125 -15.69 -3.07 3.06
CA LYS A 125 -14.58 -4.02 3.04
C LYS A 125 -13.45 -3.54 2.14
N LYS A 126 -13.77 -3.14 0.90
CA LYS A 126 -12.80 -2.63 -0.07
C LYS A 126 -12.12 -1.35 0.42
N SER A 127 -12.80 -0.47 1.14
CA SER A 127 -12.22 0.80 1.63
C SER A 127 -11.56 0.70 3.02
N GLY A 128 -11.50 -0.48 3.62
CA GLY A 128 -10.91 -0.69 4.95
C GLY A 128 -11.74 -0.15 6.12
N VAL A 129 -13.00 0.25 5.90
CA VAL A 129 -13.92 0.68 6.96
C VAL A 129 -14.30 -0.49 7.87
N ILE A 130 -14.45 -1.69 7.28
CA ILE A 130 -14.72 -2.92 8.04
C ILE A 130 -13.77 -4.04 7.66
N THR A 131 -13.52 -4.95 8.60
CA THR A 131 -12.80 -6.21 8.35
C THR A 131 -13.65 -7.39 8.78
N ASP A 132 -13.88 -8.34 7.87
CA ASP A 132 -14.45 -9.65 8.20
C ASP A 132 -13.35 -10.57 8.73
N ALA A 133 -13.16 -10.58 10.04
CA ALA A 133 -12.20 -11.40 10.75
C ALA A 133 -12.58 -12.89 10.78
N SER A 134 -13.69 -13.36 10.17
CA SER A 134 -13.93 -14.79 10.02
C SER A 134 -13.16 -15.37 8.84
N LYS A 135 -13.16 -14.64 7.72
CA LYS A 135 -12.43 -15.01 6.50
C LYS A 135 -10.93 -14.89 6.74
N ARG A 136 -10.17 -15.84 6.19
CA ARG A 136 -8.75 -15.61 5.89
C ARG A 136 -8.73 -14.60 4.75
N HIS A 137 -8.69 -13.30 5.08
CA HIS A 137 -8.32 -12.31 4.08
C HIS A 137 -6.93 -12.69 3.57
N PRO A 138 -6.63 -12.59 2.25
CA PRO A 138 -5.27 -12.81 1.80
C PRO A 138 -4.39 -11.79 2.52
N SER A 139 -3.73 -12.29 3.56
CA SER A 139 -2.80 -11.52 4.39
C SER A 139 -1.48 -11.66 3.69
N TYR A 140 -1.37 -11.01 2.53
CA TYR A 140 -0.15 -10.94 1.77
C TYR A 140 1.03 -10.64 2.69
N LEU A 141 2.11 -11.41 2.58
CA LEU A 141 3.34 -11.09 3.27
C LEU A 141 4.29 -10.47 2.27
N HIS A 142 4.60 -9.18 2.47
CA HIS A 142 5.75 -8.57 1.81
C HIS A 142 7.00 -9.39 2.14
N GLU A 143 7.64 -9.91 1.10
CA GLU A 143 8.91 -10.63 1.20
C GLU A 143 10.07 -9.68 0.91
N SER A 144 10.02 -8.97 -0.21
CA SER A 144 11.02 -7.95 -0.56
C SER A 144 10.51 -7.00 -1.62
N THR A 145 11.08 -5.79 -1.64
CA THR A 145 11.02 -4.86 -2.77
C THR A 145 12.45 -4.49 -3.09
N LYS A 146 12.85 -4.64 -4.35
CA LYS A 146 14.18 -4.31 -4.84
C LYS A 146 14.08 -3.29 -5.97
N GLU A 147 14.92 -2.28 -5.93
CA GLU A 147 15.14 -1.39 -7.06
C GLU A 147 16.03 -2.08 -8.10
N ILE A 148 15.68 -1.96 -9.38
CA ILE A 148 16.44 -2.49 -10.52
C ILE A 148 17.20 -1.33 -11.15
N SER A 149 18.25 -0.88 -10.45
CA SER A 149 19.02 0.31 -10.80
C SER A 149 19.69 0.24 -12.18
N SER A 150 20.01 -0.97 -12.64
CA SER A 150 20.60 -1.23 -13.96
C SER A 150 19.68 -0.86 -15.13
N LEU A 151 18.37 -0.78 -14.90
CA LEU A 151 17.38 -0.29 -15.86
C LEU A 151 17.01 1.19 -15.63
N GLY A 152 17.43 1.80 -14.52
CA GLY A 152 17.07 3.18 -14.21
C GLY A 152 17.70 4.18 -15.19
N THR A 153 16.96 5.26 -15.47
CA THR A 153 17.50 6.45 -16.16
C THR A 153 17.77 7.57 -15.16
N GLU A 154 18.80 8.35 -15.45
CA GLU A 154 19.06 9.61 -14.76
C GLU A 154 18.18 10.74 -15.32
N CYS A 155 18.20 11.90 -14.66
CA CYS A 155 17.44 13.06 -15.11
C CYS A 155 17.90 13.51 -16.50
N ASN A 156 16.95 13.74 -17.42
CA ASN A 156 17.17 14.10 -18.83
C ASN A 156 17.89 13.02 -19.66
N GLN A 157 18.11 11.81 -19.12
CA GLN A 157 18.76 10.75 -19.85
C GLN A 157 17.76 10.06 -20.78
N ILE A 158 17.70 10.47 -22.05
CA ILE A 158 16.78 9.89 -23.06
C ILE A 158 17.21 8.47 -23.50
N LYS A 159 18.52 8.19 -23.43
CA LYS A 159 19.13 6.91 -23.79
C LYS A 159 19.93 6.32 -22.62
N ARG A 160 19.79 5.03 -22.39
CA ARG A 160 20.47 4.26 -21.35
C ARG A 160 21.25 3.12 -21.96
N GLU A 161 22.52 3.00 -21.60
CA GLU A 161 23.28 1.77 -21.81
C GLU A 161 23.02 0.80 -20.67
N ILE A 162 22.59 -0.41 -21.02
CA ILE A 162 22.18 -1.47 -20.10
C ILE A 162 23.12 -2.65 -20.27
N ASN A 163 23.65 -3.13 -19.14
CA ASN A 163 24.35 -4.40 -19.08
C ASN A 163 23.41 -5.51 -18.62
N THR A 164 23.14 -6.50 -19.48
CA THR A 164 22.18 -7.57 -19.18
C THR A 164 22.61 -8.51 -18.07
N ASN A 165 23.91 -8.61 -17.77
CA ASN A 165 24.40 -9.37 -16.61
C ASN A 165 24.02 -8.70 -15.29
N SER A 166 24.08 -7.37 -15.24
CA SER A 166 23.63 -6.58 -14.09
C SER A 166 22.12 -6.75 -13.87
N VAL A 167 21.33 -6.66 -14.95
CA VAL A 167 19.88 -6.88 -14.90
C VAL A 167 19.55 -8.29 -14.41
N THR A 168 20.24 -9.30 -14.95
CA THR A 168 20.08 -10.70 -14.55
C THR A 168 20.32 -10.89 -13.05
N ARG A 169 21.36 -10.25 -12.51
CA ARG A 169 21.70 -10.30 -11.09
C ARG A 169 20.66 -9.61 -10.21
N GLU A 170 20.20 -8.42 -10.60
CA GLU A 170 19.23 -7.64 -9.84
C GLU A 170 17.82 -8.27 -9.86
N MET A 171 17.39 -8.76 -11.02
CA MET A 171 16.05 -9.31 -11.23
C MET A 171 15.94 -10.80 -10.91
N GLY A 172 17.06 -11.53 -10.88
CA GLY A 172 17.11 -12.98 -10.65
C GLY A 172 16.51 -13.81 -11.78
N ILE A 173 16.42 -13.26 -12.99
CA ILE A 173 15.94 -13.92 -14.20
C ILE A 173 17.01 -13.82 -15.28
N SER A 174 17.16 -14.83 -16.13
CA SER A 174 18.14 -14.80 -17.22
C SER A 174 17.72 -13.78 -18.28
N VAL A 175 18.57 -12.80 -18.55
CA VAL A 175 18.32 -11.74 -19.55
C VAL A 175 19.42 -11.75 -20.60
N SER A 176 19.04 -11.96 -21.86
CA SER A 176 19.93 -11.80 -23.01
C SER A 176 19.77 -10.42 -23.65
N PRO A 177 20.79 -9.92 -24.38
CA PRO A 177 20.70 -8.68 -25.15
C PRO A 177 19.51 -8.58 -26.10
N LEU A 178 19.09 -9.71 -26.68
CA LEU A 178 17.94 -9.77 -27.59
C LEU A 178 16.59 -9.60 -26.86
N ASN A 179 16.52 -10.00 -25.59
CA ASN A 179 15.27 -10.05 -24.83
C ASN A 179 15.03 -8.82 -23.93
N ILE A 180 16.01 -7.94 -23.77
CA ILE A 180 15.90 -6.77 -22.88
C ILE A 180 14.75 -5.82 -23.29
N ILE A 181 14.48 -5.70 -24.60
CA ILE A 181 13.38 -4.89 -25.13
C ILE A 181 12.03 -5.49 -24.72
N SER A 182 11.90 -6.82 -24.83
CA SER A 182 10.73 -7.56 -24.36
C SER A 182 10.54 -7.38 -22.86
N ILE A 183 11.61 -7.42 -22.04
CA ILE A 183 11.48 -7.18 -20.59
C ILE A 183 10.91 -5.80 -20.28
N LEU A 184 11.42 -4.73 -20.90
CA LEU A 184 10.92 -3.39 -20.64
C LEU A 184 9.46 -3.22 -21.08
N LYS A 185 9.07 -3.87 -22.18
CA LYS A 185 7.70 -3.82 -22.70
C LYS A 185 6.73 -4.72 -21.91
N ASP A 186 7.11 -5.95 -21.66
CA ASP A 186 6.20 -6.99 -21.18
C ASP A 186 6.10 -6.95 -19.65
N LEU A 187 7.20 -6.65 -18.95
CA LEU A 187 7.19 -6.58 -17.48
C LEU A 187 6.91 -5.18 -16.94
N PHE A 188 7.26 -4.13 -17.68
CA PHE A 188 7.13 -2.75 -17.21
C PHE A 188 6.25 -1.86 -18.11
N SER A 189 5.71 -2.36 -19.24
CA SER A 189 5.03 -1.58 -20.29
C SER A 189 5.71 -0.28 -20.68
N ILE A 190 7.02 -0.34 -20.79
CA ILE A 190 7.83 0.71 -21.39
C ILE A 190 8.08 0.37 -22.85
N ASN A 191 7.55 1.22 -23.73
CA ASN A 191 7.86 1.18 -25.15
C ASN A 191 9.29 1.71 -25.36
N ALA A 192 10.25 0.81 -25.39
CA ALA A 192 11.63 1.14 -25.62
C ALA A 192 12.09 0.71 -27.02
N LYS A 193 13.00 1.50 -27.61
CA LYS A 193 13.70 1.16 -28.86
C LYS A 193 15.19 1.09 -28.58
N GLY A 194 15.91 0.12 -29.13
CA GLY A 194 17.33 -0.02 -28.83
C GLY A 194 18.06 -0.90 -29.83
N ASN A 195 19.38 -0.84 -29.75
CA ASN A 195 20.30 -1.62 -30.56
C ASN A 195 21.30 -2.33 -29.66
N ILE A 196 21.66 -3.56 -30.02
CA ILE A 196 22.73 -4.30 -29.35
C ILE A 196 24.05 -3.63 -29.73
N LYS A 197 24.82 -3.18 -28.72
CA LYS A 197 26.15 -2.59 -28.93
C LYS A 197 27.22 -3.67 -28.97
N ASP A 198 27.15 -4.60 -28.02
CA ASP A 198 28.08 -5.73 -27.93
C ASP A 198 27.37 -6.92 -27.27
N GLU A 199 27.13 -7.95 -28.06
CA GLU A 199 26.46 -9.17 -27.61
C GLU A 199 27.31 -9.98 -26.63
N LYS A 200 28.65 -9.96 -26.77
CA LYS A 200 29.56 -10.75 -25.92
C LYS A 200 29.64 -10.20 -24.51
N SER A 201 29.67 -8.87 -24.37
CA SER A 201 29.67 -8.21 -23.05
C SER A 201 28.26 -7.96 -22.48
N GLY A 202 27.21 -8.25 -23.28
CA GLY A 202 25.82 -8.10 -22.87
C GLY A 202 25.37 -6.64 -22.82
N LEU A 203 25.92 -5.77 -23.68
CA LEU A 203 25.63 -4.33 -23.69
C LEU A 203 24.61 -3.97 -24.76
N VAL A 204 23.56 -3.27 -24.33
CA VAL A 204 22.49 -2.77 -25.20
C VAL A 204 22.26 -1.28 -24.92
N GLU A 205 22.17 -0.46 -25.96
CA GLU A 205 21.72 0.93 -25.83
C GLU A 205 20.23 1.01 -26.14
N MET A 206 19.50 1.64 -25.22
CA MET A 206 18.05 1.71 -25.28
C MET A 206 17.56 3.14 -25.07
N SER A 207 16.53 3.53 -25.81
CA SER A 207 15.88 4.83 -25.73
C SER A 207 14.45 4.66 -25.19
N TYR A 208 14.27 5.12 -23.96
CA TYR A 208 12.98 5.16 -23.25
C TYR A 208 12.94 6.23 -22.14
N GLY A 209 14.04 6.96 -21.95
CA GLY A 209 14.05 8.07 -21.00
C GLY A 209 13.30 9.27 -21.54
N LEU A 210 13.12 10.27 -20.67
CA LEU A 210 12.24 11.40 -20.92
C LEU A 210 12.91 12.71 -20.50
N GLU A 211 12.58 13.78 -21.20
CA GLU A 211 13.02 15.12 -20.83
C GLU A 211 12.42 15.55 -19.49
N HIS A 212 13.24 16.20 -18.66
CA HIS A 212 12.92 16.68 -17.31
C HIS A 212 12.44 15.58 -16.35
N LYS A 213 12.78 14.32 -16.64
CA LYS A 213 12.32 13.16 -15.87
C LYS A 213 13.39 12.08 -15.79
N ALA A 214 13.22 11.21 -14.81
CA ALA A 214 13.92 9.95 -14.63
C ALA A 214 12.89 8.82 -14.52
N ILE A 215 13.28 7.61 -14.92
CA ILE A 215 12.47 6.39 -14.82
C ILE A 215 13.17 5.43 -13.88
N GLU A 216 12.43 4.95 -12.88
CA GLU A 216 12.89 4.00 -11.87
C GLU A 216 12.06 2.71 -11.94
N PHE A 217 12.70 1.58 -11.67
CA PHE A 217 12.10 0.26 -11.78
C PHE A 217 12.24 -0.50 -10.47
N TYR A 218 11.17 -1.16 -10.04
CA TYR A 218 11.14 -1.96 -8.83
C TYR A 218 10.50 -3.30 -9.08
N ARG A 219 11.00 -4.33 -8.40
CA ARG A 219 10.38 -5.65 -8.33
C ARG A 219 9.99 -5.94 -6.89
N THR A 220 8.70 -6.19 -6.66
CA THR A 220 8.15 -6.54 -5.35
C THR A 220 7.65 -7.97 -5.33
N ILE A 221 8.10 -8.75 -4.36
CA ILE A 221 7.70 -10.14 -4.15
C ILE A 221 6.81 -10.22 -2.93
N VAL A 222 5.64 -10.83 -3.08
CA VAL A 222 4.64 -10.97 -2.05
C VAL A 222 4.23 -12.43 -1.92
N LYS A 223 4.26 -12.97 -0.70
CA LYS A 223 3.76 -14.32 -0.44
C LYS A 223 2.25 -14.31 -0.25
N VAL A 224 1.58 -15.29 -0.84
CA VAL A 224 0.12 -15.47 -0.77
C VAL A 224 -0.18 -16.65 0.16
N PRO A 225 -1.13 -16.50 1.11
CA PRO A 225 -1.54 -17.62 1.92
C PRO A 225 -2.48 -18.55 1.15
N ASP A 226 -2.26 -19.85 1.23
CA ASP A 226 -3.20 -20.87 0.77
C ASP A 226 -4.45 -20.94 1.67
N ALA A 227 -5.41 -21.79 1.30
CA ALA A 227 -6.62 -22.03 2.09
C ALA A 227 -6.31 -22.49 3.53
N SER A 228 -5.15 -23.10 3.76
CA SER A 228 -4.61 -23.58 5.04
C SER A 228 -3.80 -22.51 5.81
N GLY A 229 -3.58 -21.33 5.21
CA GLY A 229 -2.83 -20.21 5.77
C GLY A 229 -1.31 -20.31 5.65
N ASN A 230 -0.81 -21.22 4.81
CA ASN A 230 0.62 -21.38 4.53
C ASN A 230 1.04 -20.50 3.36
N PHE A 231 2.26 -19.98 3.39
CA PHE A 231 2.78 -18.99 2.44
C PHE A 231 3.74 -19.62 1.44
N ASN A 232 3.22 -20.54 0.65
CA ASN A 232 4.01 -21.28 -0.34
C ASN A 232 4.05 -20.57 -1.69
N ASP A 233 2.97 -19.88 -2.04
CA ASP A 233 2.84 -19.20 -3.32
C ASP A 233 3.39 -17.76 -3.24
N LYS A 234 3.86 -17.28 -4.39
CA LYS A 234 4.39 -15.92 -4.55
C LYS A 234 3.71 -15.22 -5.72
N ARG A 235 3.45 -13.93 -5.53
CA ARG A 235 3.09 -12.97 -6.57
C ARG A 235 4.26 -12.01 -6.76
N ILE A 236 4.58 -11.70 -8.01
CA ILE A 236 5.66 -10.80 -8.38
C ILE A 236 5.05 -9.60 -9.08
N PHE A 237 5.36 -8.42 -8.57
CA PHE A 237 4.89 -7.16 -9.10
C PHE A 237 6.07 -6.37 -9.65
N ASP A 238 5.99 -6.05 -10.93
CA ASP A 238 6.97 -5.22 -11.62
C ASP A 238 6.41 -3.80 -11.71
N THR A 239 7.15 -2.85 -11.16
CA THR A 239 6.69 -1.47 -10.94
C THR A 239 7.60 -0.51 -11.67
N VAL A 240 7.01 0.44 -12.40
CA VAL A 240 7.73 1.55 -13.01
C VAL A 240 7.26 2.87 -12.41
N ALA A 241 8.21 3.67 -11.95
CA ALA A 241 7.99 5.01 -11.42
C ALA A 241 8.57 6.06 -12.38
N THR A 242 7.76 7.06 -12.72
CA THR A 242 8.20 8.24 -13.44
C THR A 242 8.45 9.35 -12.44
N VAL A 243 9.68 9.85 -12.39
CA VAL A 243 10.13 10.86 -11.43
C VAL A 243 10.40 12.17 -12.16
N LYS A 244 9.82 13.28 -11.69
CA LYS A 244 10.08 14.62 -12.21
C LYS A 244 11.43 15.12 -11.70
N CYS A 245 12.20 15.79 -12.55
CA CYS A 245 13.53 16.31 -12.26
C CYS A 245 13.62 17.84 -12.41
N ILE A 246 14.63 18.44 -11.77
CA ILE A 246 15.18 19.76 -12.11
C ILE A 246 16.28 19.55 -13.15
N PRO A 247 16.08 20.04 -14.37
CA PRO A 247 17.00 19.78 -15.48
C PRO A 247 18.40 20.32 -15.24
N GLU A 248 18.52 21.53 -14.68
CA GLU A 248 19.75 22.31 -14.60
C GLU A 248 20.77 21.69 -13.63
N ILE A 249 20.29 21.03 -12.59
CA ILE A 249 21.12 20.43 -11.52
C ILE A 249 20.97 18.91 -11.42
N GLY A 250 20.22 18.30 -12.35
CA GLY A 250 20.02 16.84 -12.43
C GLY A 250 19.37 16.22 -11.18
N LYS A 251 18.62 17.00 -10.40
CA LYS A 251 18.01 16.53 -9.15
C LYS A 251 16.62 15.99 -9.39
N LYS A 252 16.39 14.77 -8.93
CA LYS A 252 15.05 14.16 -8.89
C LYS A 252 14.23 14.79 -7.77
N ILE A 253 13.01 15.18 -8.08
CA ILE A 253 12.18 16.03 -7.23
C ILE A 253 11.03 15.26 -6.61
N TYR A 254 10.19 14.62 -7.42
CA TYR A 254 8.99 13.92 -6.94
C TYR A 254 8.58 12.80 -7.89
N ILE A 255 7.95 11.77 -7.35
CA ILE A 255 7.33 10.71 -8.16
C ILE A 255 6.05 11.26 -8.78
N GLN A 256 6.06 11.45 -10.09
CA GLN A 256 4.91 11.91 -10.86
C GLN A 256 3.86 10.80 -11.01
N ARG A 257 4.30 9.56 -11.22
CA ARG A 257 3.42 8.42 -11.50
C ARG A 257 4.08 7.11 -11.15
N VAL A 258 3.29 6.16 -10.66
CA VAL A 258 3.67 4.75 -10.52
C VAL A 258 2.68 3.88 -11.26
N LEU A 259 3.19 2.95 -12.06
CA LEU A 259 2.45 1.91 -12.77
C LEU A 259 2.93 0.55 -12.27
N ILE A 260 1.99 -0.34 -11.94
CA ILE A 260 2.28 -1.69 -11.43
C ILE A 260 1.74 -2.74 -12.37
N GLN A 261 2.55 -3.76 -12.59
CA GLN A 261 2.27 -4.90 -13.44
C GLN A 261 2.40 -6.20 -12.68
N GLU A 262 1.61 -7.18 -13.10
CA GLU A 262 1.76 -8.56 -12.72
C GLU A 262 1.44 -9.42 -13.93
N ASN A 263 2.33 -10.35 -14.28
CA ASN A 263 2.15 -11.27 -15.41
C ASN A 263 1.72 -10.53 -16.69
N GLU A 264 2.46 -9.47 -17.05
CA GLU A 264 2.24 -8.65 -18.26
C GLU A 264 0.91 -7.86 -18.29
N LYS A 265 0.17 -7.83 -17.16
CA LYS A 265 -1.07 -7.08 -17.02
C LYS A 265 -0.86 -5.89 -16.10
N THR A 266 -1.31 -4.72 -16.54
CA THR A 266 -1.41 -3.54 -15.67
C THR A 266 -2.44 -3.82 -14.59
N LEU A 267 -1.99 -3.83 -13.33
CA LEU A 267 -2.86 -3.99 -12.17
C LEU A 267 -3.36 -2.66 -11.62
N GLY A 268 -2.57 -1.60 -11.76
CA GLY A 268 -2.94 -0.32 -11.19
C GLY A 268 -1.94 0.77 -11.57
N MET A 269 -2.45 1.99 -11.57
CA MET A 269 -1.67 3.20 -11.81
C MET A 269 -2.17 4.29 -10.88
N VAL A 270 -1.25 5.01 -10.24
CA VAL A 270 -1.59 6.27 -9.57
C VAL A 270 -0.58 7.33 -9.93
N SER A 271 -1.10 8.51 -10.24
CA SER A 271 -0.33 9.72 -10.43
C SER A 271 -0.40 10.60 -9.19
N PHE A 272 0.65 11.39 -9.02
CA PHE A 272 0.68 12.48 -8.04
C PHE A 272 -0.54 13.39 -8.21
N SER A 273 -0.89 13.73 -9.45
CA SER A 273 -2.00 14.63 -9.76
C SER A 273 -3.36 14.10 -9.32
N SER A 274 -3.59 12.79 -9.42
CA SER A 274 -4.84 12.18 -8.94
C SER A 274 -5.01 12.28 -7.42
N VAL A 275 -3.90 12.43 -6.67
CA VAL A 275 -3.92 12.49 -5.20
C VAL A 275 -3.88 13.94 -4.69
N ASN A 276 -3.04 14.77 -5.29
CA ASN A 276 -2.67 16.10 -4.79
C ASN A 276 -3.05 17.26 -5.73
N GLY A 277 -3.57 16.97 -6.93
CA GLY A 277 -3.76 17.98 -7.99
C GLY A 277 -2.51 18.21 -8.83
N ASP A 278 -2.66 18.93 -9.94
CA ASP A 278 -1.57 19.23 -10.87
C ASP A 278 -0.62 20.30 -10.30
N ILE A 279 0.68 20.01 -10.33
CA ILE A 279 1.72 21.04 -10.19
C ILE A 279 1.89 21.63 -11.58
N THR A 280 1.35 22.83 -11.78
CA THR A 280 1.24 23.48 -13.09
C THR A 280 2.57 24.03 -13.62
N SER A 281 3.64 24.00 -12.83
CA SER A 281 4.97 24.42 -13.27
C SER A 281 5.67 23.30 -14.03
N SER A 282 5.82 23.46 -15.34
CA SER A 282 6.69 22.61 -16.16
C SER A 282 8.17 22.75 -15.77
N ASN A 283 8.54 23.87 -15.15
CA ASN A 283 9.91 24.31 -14.84
C ASN A 283 10.04 24.49 -13.33
N ILE A 284 10.22 23.37 -12.62
CA ILE A 284 10.64 23.43 -11.22
C ILE A 284 12.14 23.72 -11.24
N ASP A 285 12.55 24.90 -10.79
CA ASP A 285 13.93 25.37 -10.76
C ASP A 285 14.47 25.53 -9.32
N ALA A 286 15.69 26.05 -9.17
CA ALA A 286 16.34 26.22 -7.87
C ALA A 286 15.66 27.26 -6.95
N ASP A 287 14.82 28.15 -7.48
CA ASP A 287 14.13 29.17 -6.70
C ASP A 287 12.68 28.77 -6.38
N SER A 288 12.19 27.72 -7.04
CA SER A 288 10.86 27.17 -6.80
C SER A 288 10.63 26.75 -5.35
N ARG A 289 9.37 26.87 -4.92
CA ARG A 289 8.92 26.48 -3.57
C ARG A 289 9.12 24.98 -3.34
N GLU A 290 8.88 24.20 -4.38
CA GLU A 290 9.08 22.77 -4.54
C GLU A 290 10.54 22.35 -4.28
N PHE A 291 11.50 23.06 -4.89
CA PHE A 291 12.93 22.77 -4.67
C PHE A 291 13.41 23.16 -3.27
N ASN A 292 12.92 24.28 -2.74
CA ASN A 292 13.21 24.67 -1.36
C ASN A 292 12.80 23.59 -0.35
N ILE A 293 11.70 22.86 -0.61
CA ILE A 293 11.31 21.70 0.21
C ILE A 293 12.25 20.54 0.01
N TYR A 294 12.58 20.21 -1.24
CA TYR A 294 13.53 19.14 -1.55
C TYR A 294 14.83 19.33 -0.74
N GLY A 295 15.38 20.54 -0.74
CA GLY A 295 16.54 20.90 0.08
C GLY A 295 16.31 20.71 1.58
N LYS A 296 15.15 21.14 2.09
CA LYS A 296 14.76 20.95 3.51
C LYS A 296 14.46 19.48 3.85
N ASN A 297 14.12 18.63 2.89
CA ASN A 297 13.85 17.20 3.08
C ASN A 297 15.12 16.33 2.94
N GLY A 298 16.29 16.92 3.17
CA GLY A 298 17.57 16.21 3.05
C GLY A 298 17.85 15.74 1.62
N ASN A 299 17.40 16.50 0.61
CA ASN A 299 17.58 16.20 -0.81
C ASN A 299 16.96 14.86 -1.24
N ARG A 300 15.92 14.42 -0.53
CA ARG A 300 15.06 13.31 -0.96
C ARG A 300 13.91 13.85 -1.77
N HIS A 301 13.44 13.08 -2.74
CA HIS A 301 12.26 13.45 -3.52
C HIS A 301 11.15 13.89 -2.54
N PHE A 302 10.56 15.08 -2.70
CA PHE A 302 9.28 15.33 -2.04
C PHE A 302 8.28 14.42 -2.74
N LEU A 303 7.78 13.40 -2.07
CA LEU A 303 6.95 12.42 -2.76
C LEU A 303 5.51 12.90 -2.71
N THR A 304 4.51 12.06 -2.92
CA THR A 304 3.11 12.48 -2.66
C THR A 304 2.87 13.03 -1.24
N SER A 305 3.90 12.96 -0.37
CA SER A 305 4.07 13.85 0.77
C SER A 305 2.81 13.76 1.61
N ILE A 306 2.56 12.50 1.96
CA ILE A 306 1.62 12.10 2.97
C ILE A 306 2.15 12.63 4.30
N ASN A 307 1.90 13.91 4.53
CA ASN A 307 2.35 14.63 5.70
C ASN A 307 1.28 14.62 6.79
N SER A 308 0.05 14.29 6.40
CA SER A 308 -1.10 14.14 7.27
C SER A 308 -1.75 12.78 7.06
N THR A 309 -2.43 12.31 8.10
CA THR A 309 -3.29 11.13 8.02
C THR A 309 -4.35 11.29 6.93
N ALA A 310 -4.89 12.49 6.74
CA ALA A 310 -5.90 12.77 5.71
C ALA A 310 -5.35 12.56 4.28
N HIS A 311 -4.12 13.01 4.00
CA HIS A 311 -3.46 12.74 2.72
C HIS A 311 -3.15 11.26 2.53
N TYR A 312 -2.72 10.56 3.60
CA TYR A 312 -2.51 9.10 3.55
C TYR A 312 -3.79 8.40 3.13
N GLU A 313 -4.88 8.70 3.83
CA GLU A 313 -6.18 8.08 3.62
C GLU A 313 -6.74 8.39 2.23
N ARG A 314 -6.46 9.56 1.67
CA ARG A 314 -6.84 9.90 0.29
C ARG A 314 -6.02 9.08 -0.71
N ALA A 315 -4.70 9.12 -0.58
CA ALA A 315 -3.77 8.44 -1.48
C ALA A 315 -4.00 6.93 -1.49
N ILE A 316 -4.13 6.31 -0.31
CA ILE A 316 -4.41 4.88 -0.20
C ILE A 316 -5.80 4.53 -0.72
N ARG A 317 -6.81 5.40 -0.61
CA ARG A 317 -8.15 5.16 -1.20
C ARG A 317 -8.09 5.10 -2.72
N PHE A 318 -7.39 6.04 -3.36
CA PHE A 318 -7.14 5.99 -4.80
C PHE A 318 -6.38 4.73 -5.20
N TRP A 319 -5.32 4.43 -4.45
CA TRP A 319 -4.46 3.28 -4.72
C TRP A 319 -5.21 1.94 -4.57
N ILE A 320 -6.02 1.80 -3.53
CA ILE A 320 -6.96 0.67 -3.32
C ILE A 320 -7.96 0.56 -4.47
N SER A 321 -8.52 1.68 -4.93
CA SER A 321 -9.48 1.67 -6.04
C SER A 321 -8.82 1.24 -7.35
N ALA A 322 -7.57 1.66 -7.60
CA ALA A 322 -6.84 1.31 -8.80
C ALA A 322 -6.45 -0.18 -8.82
N MET A 323 -6.02 -0.72 -7.67
CA MET A 323 -5.58 -2.11 -7.56
C MET A 323 -6.71 -3.12 -7.32
N GLU A 324 -7.88 -2.63 -6.88
CA GLU A 324 -9.00 -3.44 -6.36
C GLU A 324 -8.64 -4.39 -5.19
N ASP A 325 -7.48 -4.21 -4.56
CA ASP A 325 -6.96 -5.05 -3.49
C ASP A 325 -6.32 -4.21 -2.37
N VAL A 326 -6.91 -4.27 -1.18
CA VAL A 326 -6.47 -3.49 -0.01
C VAL A 326 -5.10 -3.92 0.50
N GLY A 327 -4.84 -5.22 0.54
CA GLY A 327 -3.62 -5.75 1.11
C GLY A 327 -2.41 -5.40 0.25
N LEU A 328 -2.54 -5.62 -1.06
CA LEU A 328 -1.50 -5.24 -2.01
C LEU A 328 -1.32 -3.74 -2.10
N ALA A 329 -2.41 -2.97 -2.08
CA ALA A 329 -2.36 -1.53 -2.08
C ALA A 329 -1.48 -1.00 -0.94
N ASN A 330 -1.65 -1.52 0.27
CA ASN A 330 -0.82 -1.11 1.41
C ASN A 330 0.64 -1.57 1.29
N ILE A 331 0.91 -2.75 0.73
CA ILE A 331 2.28 -3.26 0.55
C ILE A 331 3.07 -2.45 -0.47
N LEU A 332 2.41 -1.99 -1.55
CA LEU A 332 3.06 -1.27 -2.64
C LEU A 332 3.04 0.24 -2.45
N MET A 333 2.22 0.75 -1.53
CA MET A 333 2.16 2.17 -1.16
C MET A 333 3.54 2.80 -0.88
N PRO A 334 4.51 2.13 -0.20
CA PRO A 334 5.83 2.70 0.05
C PRO A 334 6.63 3.04 -1.23
N ILE A 335 6.36 2.39 -2.37
CA ILE A 335 7.00 2.76 -3.64
C ILE A 335 6.49 4.13 -4.11
N PHE A 336 5.22 4.42 -3.84
CA PHE A 336 4.59 5.70 -4.15
C PHE A 336 4.76 6.75 -3.03
N ASN A 337 5.18 6.34 -1.83
CA ASN A 337 5.26 7.15 -0.64
C ASN A 337 6.66 7.10 -0.01
N ALA A 338 7.38 8.23 -0.01
CA ALA A 338 8.27 8.52 1.11
C ALA A 338 7.91 9.86 1.76
N SER A 339 7.88 9.83 3.09
CA SER A 339 7.44 10.97 3.89
C SER A 339 8.59 11.93 4.13
N CYS A 340 8.26 13.20 4.36
CA CYS A 340 9.23 14.14 4.89
C CYS A 340 9.73 13.69 6.26
N GLU A 341 11.00 13.98 6.56
CA GLU A 341 11.54 13.82 7.92
C GLU A 341 10.63 14.53 8.93
N THR A 342 10.43 13.91 10.10
CA THR A 342 9.47 14.36 11.12
C THR A 342 9.60 15.85 11.45
N LYS A 343 10.83 16.37 11.51
CA LYS A 343 11.15 17.76 11.85
C LYS A 343 10.66 18.81 10.82
N ASN A 344 10.41 18.40 9.58
CA ASN A 344 10.04 19.29 8.47
C ASN A 344 8.63 19.01 7.92
N ARG A 345 7.82 18.17 8.60
CA ARG A 345 6.49 17.76 8.12
C ARG A 345 5.52 18.92 7.92
N ASP A 346 5.48 19.87 8.85
CA ASP A 346 4.55 21.01 8.76
C ASP A 346 4.91 21.94 7.59
N ILE A 347 6.21 22.13 7.35
CA ILE A 347 6.71 22.89 6.20
C ILE A 347 6.31 22.18 4.91
N CYS A 348 6.50 20.87 4.82
CA CYS A 348 6.07 20.09 3.64
C CYS A 348 4.53 20.12 3.46
N ALA A 349 3.76 20.11 4.56
CA ALA A 349 2.29 20.06 4.54
C ALA A 349 1.64 21.34 4.02
N ASN A 350 2.24 22.50 4.30
CA ASN A 350 1.70 23.80 3.91
C ASN A 350 1.88 24.14 2.43
N ILE A 351 2.59 23.31 1.67
CA ILE A 351 3.04 23.61 0.31
C ILE A 351 2.36 22.78 -0.76
N LEU A 352 2.00 21.54 -0.47
CA LEU A 352 0.96 20.86 -1.23
C LEU A 352 -0.30 21.72 -1.14
N PRO A 353 -1.06 21.92 -2.22
CA PRO A 353 -2.34 22.60 -2.11
C PRO A 353 -3.11 21.91 -0.99
N ALA A 354 -3.32 22.62 0.12
CA ALA A 354 -4.38 22.27 1.04
C ALA A 354 -5.65 22.51 0.25
N LEU A 355 -6.06 21.52 -0.53
CA LEU A 355 -7.39 21.48 -1.10
C LEU A 355 -8.32 21.42 0.10
N GLN A 356 -8.87 22.60 0.43
CA GLN A 356 -10.02 22.78 1.30
C GLN A 356 -11.14 21.80 0.95
#